data_AF-A0A5E7Y0D7-F1
#
_entry.id   AF-A0A5E7Y0D7-F1
#
_cell.length_a   1.000
_cell.length_b   1.000
_cell.length_c   1.000
_cell.angle_alpha   90.00
_cell.angle_beta   90.00
_cell.angle_gamma   90.00
#
_symmetry.space_group_name_H-M   'P 1'
#
loop_
_entity.id
_entity.type
_entity.pdbx_description
1 polymer ?
#
loop_
_entity_poly.entity_id
_entity_poly.type
_entity_poly.pdbx_seq_one_letter_code
_entity_poly.pdbx_strand_id
1 'polypeptide(L)'
;MEFEQLTSIWNNANPTLDQTVKINKELVKTISFSKVKSSLSEIKWTSIVQIVVGIWFLDFLLGFAFRHHAEPLFLIPAIMLIVITLYSLIFDIGQLVMLFTINAKASVAEAQRKLSTLKKLEAYDAYSLLVIIPLFSAPFLIVIAKAAAKVSLYEFGSQWIYSYVAGSVVVAGIVVFFLRMFPNKGLQESIDFLRELKEEK
;
A
#
# COMPACT_ATOMS: atom_id res chain seq x y z
N MET A 1 -4.09 -37.55 -54.30
CA MET A 1 -4.40 -37.53 -52.86
C MET A 1 -5.90 -37.61 -52.74
N GLU A 2 -6.39 -38.70 -52.15
CA GLU A 2 -7.80 -38.96 -51.93
C GLU A 2 -8.38 -37.94 -50.93
N PHE A 3 -9.59 -37.44 -51.16
CA PHE A 3 -10.26 -36.45 -50.31
C PHE A 3 -10.40 -36.93 -48.84
N GLU A 4 -10.46 -38.24 -48.64
CA GLU A 4 -10.44 -38.89 -47.31
C GLU A 4 -9.13 -38.66 -46.55
N GLN A 5 -7.98 -38.62 -47.24
CA GLN A 5 -6.70 -38.35 -46.59
C GLN A 5 -6.64 -36.91 -46.05
N LEU A 6 -7.10 -35.92 -46.81
CA LEU A 6 -7.14 -34.52 -46.37
C LEU A 6 -8.09 -34.32 -45.18
N THR A 7 -9.23 -35.01 -45.19
CA THR A 7 -10.22 -34.94 -44.10
C THR A 7 -9.67 -35.53 -42.80
N SER A 8 -8.92 -36.64 -42.87
CA SER A 8 -8.29 -37.24 -41.68
C SER A 8 -7.14 -36.40 -41.11
N ILE A 9 -6.33 -35.76 -41.97
CA ILE A 9 -5.27 -34.83 -41.54
C ILE A 9 -5.88 -33.62 -40.81
N TRP A 10 -6.96 -33.05 -41.35
CA TRP A 10 -7.65 -31.91 -40.75
C TRP A 10 -8.25 -32.23 -39.37
N ASN A 11 -8.93 -33.39 -39.25
CA ASN A 11 -9.52 -33.83 -37.99
C ASN A 11 -8.48 -34.17 -36.93
N ASN A 12 -7.30 -34.66 -37.32
CA ASN A 12 -6.20 -34.94 -36.39
C ASN A 12 -5.40 -33.68 -35.98
N ALA A 13 -5.36 -32.64 -36.83
CA ALA A 13 -4.69 -31.38 -36.51
C ALA A 13 -5.47 -30.52 -35.49
N ASN A 14 -6.80 -30.50 -35.56
CA ASN A 14 -7.67 -29.72 -34.67
C ASN A 14 -7.43 -29.93 -33.15
N PRO A 15 -7.37 -31.17 -32.62
CA PRO A 15 -7.17 -31.37 -31.19
C PRO A 15 -5.79 -30.92 -30.72
N THR A 16 -4.77 -31.00 -31.56
CA THR A 16 -3.43 -30.50 -31.24
C THR A 16 -3.39 -28.97 -31.23
N LEU A 17 -4.16 -28.32 -32.10
CA LEU A 17 -4.30 -26.87 -32.15
C LEU A 17 -5.00 -26.36 -30.87
N ASP A 18 -6.11 -26.96 -30.48
CA ASP A 18 -6.86 -26.59 -29.27
C ASP A 18 -6.03 -26.82 -28.00
N GLN A 19 -5.29 -27.93 -27.92
CA GLN A 19 -4.36 -28.17 -26.82
C GLN A 19 -3.23 -27.14 -26.78
N THR A 20 -2.64 -26.79 -27.92
CA THR A 20 -1.59 -25.77 -28.00
C THR A 20 -2.12 -24.39 -27.60
N VAL A 21 -3.32 -24.02 -28.03
CA VAL A 21 -3.98 -22.76 -27.63
C VAL A 21 -4.25 -22.74 -26.13
N LYS A 22 -4.70 -23.86 -25.55
CA LYS A 22 -4.95 -23.96 -24.10
C LYS A 22 -3.65 -23.85 -23.30
N ILE A 23 -2.59 -24.55 -23.72
CA ILE A 23 -1.27 -24.50 -23.08
C ILE A 23 -0.69 -23.09 -23.17
N ASN A 24 -0.76 -22.45 -24.34
CA ASN A 24 -0.28 -21.07 -24.52
C ASN A 24 -1.06 -20.09 -23.62
N LYS A 25 -2.38 -20.24 -23.50
CA LYS A 25 -3.21 -19.43 -22.58
C LYS A 25 -2.80 -19.63 -21.12
N GLU A 26 -2.51 -20.87 -20.70
CA GLU A 26 -2.05 -21.15 -19.34
C GLU A 26 -0.63 -20.64 -19.08
N LEU A 27 0.28 -20.74 -20.05
CA LEU A 27 1.64 -20.20 -19.97
C LEU A 27 1.61 -18.67 -19.87
N VAL A 28 0.88 -18.00 -20.75
CA VAL A 28 0.69 -16.55 -20.70
C VAL A 28 0.11 -16.16 -19.36
N LYS A 29 -0.94 -16.83 -18.86
CA LYS A 29 -1.50 -16.60 -17.52
C LYS A 29 -0.44 -16.78 -16.42
N THR A 30 0.41 -17.79 -16.50
CA THR A 30 1.41 -18.08 -15.45
C THR A 30 2.52 -17.04 -15.43
N ILE A 31 3.04 -16.66 -16.60
CA ILE A 31 4.05 -15.59 -16.75
C ILE A 31 3.46 -14.26 -16.29
N SER A 32 2.22 -13.99 -16.67
CA SER A 32 1.43 -12.83 -16.25
C SER A 32 1.37 -12.68 -14.74
N PHE A 33 0.94 -13.74 -14.05
CA PHE A 33 0.84 -13.74 -12.60
C PHE A 33 2.21 -13.71 -11.92
N SER A 34 3.25 -14.27 -12.53
CA SER A 34 4.62 -14.17 -12.00
C SER A 34 5.10 -12.72 -12.00
N LYS A 35 4.87 -11.98 -13.09
CA LYS A 35 5.23 -10.56 -13.20
C LYS A 35 4.48 -9.71 -12.18
N VAL A 36 3.16 -9.91 -12.06
CA VAL A 36 2.32 -9.25 -11.03
C VAL A 36 2.79 -9.62 -9.62
N LYS A 37 3.17 -10.87 -9.37
CA LYS A 37 3.67 -11.29 -8.05
C LYS A 37 4.99 -10.59 -7.72
N SER A 38 5.87 -10.42 -8.70
CA SER A 38 7.14 -9.71 -8.54
C SER A 38 6.92 -8.24 -8.20
N SER A 39 6.07 -7.52 -8.95
CA SER A 39 5.77 -6.11 -8.66
C SER A 39 5.10 -5.92 -7.30
N LEU A 40 4.21 -6.82 -6.91
CA LEU A 40 3.56 -6.79 -5.59
C LEU A 40 4.50 -7.20 -4.44
N SER A 41 5.63 -7.84 -4.72
CA SER A 41 6.56 -8.28 -3.66
C SER A 41 7.26 -7.12 -2.95
N GLU A 42 7.58 -6.05 -3.69
CA GLU A 42 8.16 -4.82 -3.14
C GLU A 42 7.16 -4.11 -2.22
N ILE A 43 5.89 -4.03 -2.65
CA ILE A 43 4.81 -3.46 -1.85
C ILE A 43 4.61 -4.28 -0.57
N LYS A 44 4.63 -5.62 -0.66
CA LYS A 44 4.53 -6.51 0.51
C LYS A 44 5.66 -6.27 1.51
N TRP A 45 6.90 -6.19 1.04
CA TRP A 45 8.05 -5.93 1.90
C TRP A 45 7.95 -4.58 2.59
N THR A 46 7.53 -3.54 1.85
CA THR A 46 7.32 -2.20 2.40
C THR A 46 6.26 -2.21 3.50
N SER A 47 5.10 -2.85 3.27
CA SER A 47 4.04 -2.98 4.28
C SER A 47 4.49 -3.76 5.52
N ILE A 48 5.28 -4.84 5.36
CA ILE A 48 5.81 -5.59 6.49
C ILE A 48 6.74 -4.71 7.34
N VAL A 49 7.65 -3.97 6.70
CA VAL A 49 8.57 -3.05 7.42
C VAL A 49 7.79 -1.97 8.15
N GLN A 50 6.78 -1.36 7.51
CA GLN A 50 5.91 -0.36 8.14
C GLN A 50 5.20 -0.90 9.38
N ILE A 51 4.62 -2.11 9.30
CA ILE A 51 3.95 -2.75 10.44
C ILE A 51 4.94 -2.98 11.59
N VAL A 52 6.14 -3.51 11.31
CA VAL A 52 7.16 -3.75 12.35
C VAL A 52 7.58 -2.46 13.03
N VAL A 53 7.87 -1.42 12.24
CA VAL A 53 8.22 -0.09 12.76
C VAL A 53 7.06 0.51 13.56
N GLY A 54 5.83 0.37 13.09
CA GLY A 54 4.64 0.86 13.78
C GLY A 54 4.41 0.16 15.12
N ILE A 55 4.66 -1.14 15.23
CA ILE A 55 4.57 -1.89 16.49
C ILE A 55 5.64 -1.39 17.48
N TRP A 56 6.89 -1.22 17.04
CA TRP A 56 7.95 -0.68 17.90
C TRP A 56 7.66 0.75 18.35
N PHE A 57 7.13 1.57 17.45
CA PHE A 57 6.75 2.94 17.77
C PHE A 57 5.57 2.99 18.75
N LEU A 58 4.59 2.10 18.60
CA LEU A 58 3.47 1.97 19.53
C LEU A 58 3.93 1.57 20.94
N ASP A 59 4.83 0.60 21.06
CA ASP A 59 5.43 0.20 22.34
C ASP A 59 6.15 1.38 23.01
N PHE A 60 6.95 2.13 22.24
CA PHE A 60 7.58 3.37 22.71
C PHE A 60 6.55 4.39 23.24
N LEU A 61 5.46 4.63 22.51
CA LEU A 61 4.42 5.58 22.91
C LEU A 61 3.68 5.15 24.17
N LEU A 62 3.36 3.86 24.31
CA LEU A 62 2.73 3.31 25.51
C LEU A 62 3.65 3.48 26.74
N GLY A 63 4.94 3.17 26.59
CA GLY A 63 5.94 3.40 27.63
C GLY A 63 6.10 4.89 27.98
N PHE A 64 6.03 5.78 26.99
CA PHE A 64 6.06 7.22 27.21
C PHE A 64 4.81 7.71 27.96
N ALA A 65 3.61 7.29 27.54
CA ALA A 65 2.34 7.64 28.16
C ALA A 65 2.27 7.16 29.61
N PHE A 66 2.75 5.94 29.90
CA PHE A 66 2.80 5.41 31.25
C PHE A 66 3.73 6.24 32.16
N ARG A 67 4.90 6.65 31.66
CA ARG A 67 5.85 7.48 32.44
C ARG A 67 5.33 8.90 32.70
N HIS A 68 4.55 9.47 31.79
CA HIS A 68 4.05 10.85 31.88
C HIS A 68 2.53 10.92 32.13
N HIS A 69 1.94 9.88 32.72
CA HIS A 69 0.50 9.84 32.99
C HIS A 69 0.01 10.97 33.90
N ALA A 70 0.89 11.52 34.75
CA ALA A 70 0.60 12.64 35.64
C ALA A 70 0.77 14.02 34.97
N GLU A 71 1.35 14.09 33.76
CA GLU A 71 1.60 15.35 33.04
C GLU A 71 0.66 15.45 31.81
N PRO A 72 -0.54 16.05 31.95
CA PRO A 72 -1.56 16.03 30.89
C PRO A 72 -1.08 16.69 29.59
N LEU A 73 -0.18 17.67 29.68
CA LEU A 73 0.43 18.34 28.54
C LEU A 73 1.19 17.38 27.61
N PHE A 74 1.80 16.32 28.14
CA PHE A 74 2.51 15.32 27.33
C PHE A 74 1.68 14.07 27.07
N LEU A 75 0.73 13.76 27.96
CA LEU A 75 -0.18 12.63 27.80
C LEU A 75 -1.11 12.80 26.61
N ILE A 76 -1.68 14.00 26.40
CA ILE A 76 -2.61 14.26 25.28
C ILE A 76 -1.93 14.01 23.92
N PRO A 77 -0.76 14.62 23.61
CA PRO A 77 0.02 14.29 22.41
C PRO A 77 0.31 12.80 22.25
N ALA A 78 0.70 12.11 23.33
CA ALA A 78 1.00 10.69 23.29
C ALA A 78 -0.21 9.83 22.93
N ILE A 79 -1.37 10.10 23.55
CA ILE A 79 -2.63 9.41 23.23
C ILE A 79 -3.02 9.66 21.77
N MET A 80 -2.86 10.90 21.30
CA MET A 80 -3.17 11.26 19.91
C MET A 80 -2.31 10.46 18.92
N LEU A 81 -1.00 10.35 19.19
CA LEU A 81 -0.09 9.54 18.39
C LEU A 81 -0.42 8.04 18.46
N ILE A 82 -0.86 7.53 19.62
CA ILE A 82 -1.29 6.13 19.77
C ILE A 82 -2.49 5.87 18.85
N VAL A 83 -3.50 6.73 18.86
CA VAL A 83 -4.69 6.59 18.01
C VAL A 83 -4.31 6.61 16.53
N ILE A 84 -3.47 7.56 16.11
CA ILE A 84 -3.00 7.66 14.72
C ILE A 84 -2.21 6.41 14.33
N THR A 85 -1.29 5.96 15.18
CA THR A 85 -0.45 4.78 14.92
C THR A 85 -1.29 3.51 14.81
N LEU A 86 -2.29 3.33 15.68
CA LEU A 86 -3.24 2.21 15.61
C LEU A 86 -4.05 2.24 14.31
N TYR A 87 -4.54 3.42 13.92
CA TYR A 87 -5.25 3.59 12.65
C TYR A 87 -4.38 3.18 11.46
N SER A 88 -3.14 3.67 11.40
CA SER A 88 -2.18 3.30 10.34
C SER A 88 -1.88 1.80 10.33
N LEU A 89 -1.64 1.19 11.50
CA LEU A 89 -1.40 -0.26 11.60
C LEU A 89 -2.57 -1.09 11.08
N ILE A 90 -3.82 -0.73 11.43
CA ILE A 90 -5.01 -1.43 10.94
C ILE A 90 -5.09 -1.33 9.41
N PHE A 91 -4.80 -0.16 8.85
CA PHE A 91 -4.80 0.08 7.42
C PHE A 91 -3.71 -0.75 6.71
N ASP A 92 -2.48 -0.72 7.21
CA ASP A 92 -1.33 -1.46 6.66
C ASP A 92 -1.56 -2.98 6.70
N ILE A 93 -2.11 -3.49 7.81
CA ILE A 93 -2.49 -4.90 7.92
C ILE A 93 -3.58 -5.25 6.90
N GLY A 94 -4.59 -4.40 6.74
CA GLY A 94 -5.65 -4.58 5.75
C GLY A 94 -5.10 -4.65 4.32
N GLN A 95 -4.19 -3.74 3.98
CA GLN A 95 -3.51 -3.71 2.68
C GLN A 95 -2.67 -4.98 2.47
N LEU A 96 -1.92 -5.40 3.48
CA LEU A 96 -1.08 -6.60 3.42
C LEU A 96 -1.91 -7.88 3.24
N VAL A 97 -3.01 -8.03 4.00
CA VAL A 97 -3.94 -9.16 3.84
C VAL A 97 -4.50 -9.18 2.42
N MET A 98 -4.91 -8.03 1.89
CA MET A 98 -5.42 -7.92 0.54
C MET A 98 -4.38 -8.36 -0.51
N LEU A 99 -3.11 -7.96 -0.34
CA LEU A 99 -1.99 -8.39 -1.18
C LEU A 99 -1.71 -9.90 -1.12
N PHE A 100 -1.95 -10.55 0.02
CA PHE A 100 -1.82 -12.00 0.16
C PHE A 100 -2.97 -12.77 -0.49
N THR A 101 -4.18 -12.18 -0.57
CA THR A 101 -5.33 -12.83 -1.24
C THR A 101 -5.27 -12.82 -2.77
N ILE A 102 -4.32 -12.10 -3.37
CA ILE A 102 -4.09 -12.12 -4.83
C ILE A 102 -3.34 -13.41 -5.18
N ASN A 103 -4.06 -14.40 -5.71
CA ASN A 103 -3.54 -15.72 -6.05
C ASN A 103 -3.62 -15.99 -7.55
N ALA A 104 -2.63 -16.68 -8.13
CA ALA A 104 -2.57 -17.05 -9.55
C ALA A 104 -3.71 -17.99 -10.00
N LYS A 105 -4.36 -18.65 -9.05
CA LYS A 105 -5.55 -19.48 -9.29
C LYS A 105 -6.83 -18.66 -9.56
N ALA A 106 -6.83 -17.37 -9.21
CA ALA A 106 -7.97 -16.49 -9.44
C ALA A 106 -8.25 -16.29 -10.95
N SER A 107 -9.50 -15.89 -11.26
CA SER A 107 -9.83 -15.44 -12.61
C SER A 107 -9.18 -14.08 -12.89
N VAL A 108 -8.90 -13.77 -14.16
CA VAL A 108 -8.35 -12.46 -14.57
C VAL A 108 -9.25 -11.31 -14.09
N ALA A 109 -10.57 -11.49 -14.17
CA ALA A 109 -11.54 -10.50 -13.70
C ALA A 109 -11.46 -10.27 -12.18
N GLU A 110 -11.25 -11.33 -11.39
CA GLU A 110 -11.07 -11.20 -9.95
C GLU A 110 -9.76 -10.48 -9.59
N ALA A 111 -8.67 -10.79 -10.29
CA ALA A 111 -7.39 -10.11 -10.12
C ALA A 111 -7.49 -8.61 -10.45
N GLN A 112 -8.14 -8.27 -11.58
CA GLN A 112 -8.41 -6.87 -11.95
C GLN A 112 -9.24 -6.15 -10.89
N ARG A 113 -10.30 -6.79 -10.36
CA ARG A 113 -11.13 -6.22 -9.29
C ARG A 113 -10.30 -5.92 -8.04
N LYS A 114 -9.50 -6.88 -7.58
CA LYS A 114 -8.62 -6.70 -6.40
C LYS A 114 -7.59 -5.58 -6.63
N LEU A 115 -6.94 -5.53 -7.78
CA LEU A 115 -5.97 -4.46 -8.10
C LEU A 115 -6.64 -3.09 -8.19
N SER A 116 -7.85 -3.01 -8.75
CA SER A 116 -8.60 -1.75 -8.80
C SER A 116 -8.98 -1.24 -7.41
N THR A 117 -9.34 -2.15 -6.49
CA THR A 117 -9.61 -1.80 -5.09
C THR A 117 -8.32 -1.37 -4.38
N LEU A 118 -7.19 -2.02 -4.66
CA LEU A 118 -5.89 -1.63 -4.11
C LEU A 118 -5.49 -0.22 -4.56
N LYS A 119 -5.70 0.12 -5.84
CA LYS A 119 -5.47 1.47 -6.38
C LYS A 119 -6.34 2.52 -5.70
N LYS A 120 -7.59 2.19 -5.37
CA LYS A 120 -8.47 3.10 -4.62
C LYS A 120 -7.93 3.31 -3.20
N LEU A 121 -7.52 2.24 -2.52
CA LEU A 121 -6.93 2.33 -1.18
C LEU A 121 -5.67 3.20 -1.19
N GLU A 122 -4.78 3.04 -2.16
CA GLU A 122 -3.58 3.87 -2.30
C GLU A 122 -3.91 5.35 -2.50
N ALA A 123 -4.94 5.66 -3.31
CA ALA A 123 -5.40 7.03 -3.47
C ALA A 123 -5.97 7.61 -2.16
N TYR A 124 -6.77 6.83 -1.42
CA TYR A 124 -7.29 7.24 -0.13
C TYR A 124 -6.17 7.47 0.90
N ASP A 125 -5.18 6.58 0.93
CA ASP A 125 -4.01 6.71 1.78
C ASP A 125 -3.25 8.01 1.47
N ALA A 126 -2.96 8.27 0.19
CA ALA A 126 -2.32 9.50 -0.25
C ALA A 126 -3.10 10.76 0.17
N TYR A 127 -4.44 10.77 0.07
CA TYR A 127 -5.23 11.91 0.55
C TYR A 127 -5.26 12.02 2.07
N SER A 128 -5.23 10.89 2.79
CA SER A 128 -5.22 10.88 4.25
C SER A 128 -3.96 11.55 4.81
N LEU A 129 -2.83 11.50 4.08
CA LEU A 129 -1.59 12.18 4.45
C LEU A 129 -1.74 13.70 4.60
N LEU A 130 -2.68 14.34 3.91
CA LEU A 130 -2.97 15.78 4.11
C LEU A 130 -3.39 16.09 5.54
N VAL A 131 -4.07 15.14 6.19
CA VAL A 131 -4.57 15.28 7.56
C VAL A 131 -3.58 14.64 8.54
N ILE A 132 -3.05 13.46 8.22
CA ILE A 132 -2.16 12.71 9.11
C ILE A 132 -0.85 13.46 9.33
N ILE A 133 -0.21 14.04 8.31
CA ILE A 133 1.10 14.70 8.48
C ILE A 133 1.01 15.88 9.46
N PRO A 134 0.08 16.85 9.32
CA PRO A 134 -0.02 17.94 10.28
C PRO A 134 -0.39 17.48 11.68
N LEU A 135 -1.30 16.51 11.74
CA LEU A 135 -1.83 15.98 12.99
C LEU A 135 -0.81 15.12 13.74
N PHE A 136 0.06 14.40 13.05
CA PHE A 136 1.12 13.57 13.61
C PHE A 136 2.34 14.41 14.01
N SER A 137 2.78 15.32 13.12
CA SER A 137 4.08 15.96 13.22
C SER A 137 4.29 16.79 14.49
N ALA A 138 3.32 17.60 14.90
CA ALA A 138 3.45 18.44 16.09
C ALA A 138 3.49 17.61 17.40
N PRO A 139 2.53 16.72 17.67
CA PRO A 139 2.59 15.80 18.81
C PRO A 139 3.85 14.95 18.83
N PHE A 140 4.27 14.44 17.67
CA PHE A 140 5.48 13.65 17.52
C PHE A 140 6.70 14.42 18.02
N LEU A 141 6.86 15.66 17.58
CA LEU A 141 7.99 16.50 17.96
C LEU A 141 7.96 16.82 19.46
N ILE A 142 6.78 17.08 20.04
CA ILE A 142 6.60 17.27 21.49
C ILE A 142 7.04 16.04 22.29
N VAL A 143 6.56 14.86 21.89
CA VAL A 143 6.86 13.59 22.58
C VAL A 143 8.34 13.25 22.46
N ILE A 144 8.93 13.38 21.27
CA ILE A 144 10.35 13.08 21.04
C ILE A 144 11.26 14.08 21.77
N ALA A 145 10.95 15.38 21.75
CA ALA A 145 11.74 16.38 22.48
C ALA A 145 11.76 16.10 23.99
N LYS A 146 10.60 15.76 24.57
CA LYS A 146 10.50 15.39 25.98
C LYS A 146 11.20 14.06 26.26
N ALA A 147 11.05 13.05 25.40
CA ALA A 147 11.64 11.73 25.61
C ALA A 147 13.17 11.71 25.46
N ALA A 148 13.70 12.38 24.43
CA ALA A 148 15.12 12.32 24.08
C ALA A 148 15.94 13.43 24.77
N ALA A 149 15.43 14.66 24.79
CA ALA A 149 16.17 15.82 25.32
C ALA A 149 15.69 16.25 26.71
N LYS A 150 14.60 15.68 27.23
CA LYS A 150 13.93 16.13 28.47
C LYS A 150 13.50 17.60 28.42
N VAL A 151 13.37 18.17 27.22
CA VAL A 151 12.97 19.56 26.99
C VAL A 151 11.47 19.66 26.82
N SER A 152 10.83 20.62 27.48
CA SER A 152 9.43 20.97 27.25
C SER A 152 9.33 22.02 26.16
N LEU A 153 8.83 21.65 24.98
CA LEU A 153 8.66 22.63 23.90
C LEU A 153 7.63 23.70 24.22
N TYR A 154 6.77 23.47 25.22
CA TYR A 154 5.81 24.46 25.70
C TYR A 154 6.51 25.72 26.26
N GLU A 155 7.78 25.64 26.63
CA GLU A 155 8.58 26.78 27.12
C GLU A 155 8.85 27.82 26.02
N PHE A 156 8.82 27.44 24.74
CA PHE A 156 9.02 28.34 23.60
C PHE A 156 7.74 29.11 23.19
N GLY A 157 6.67 29.01 23.98
CA GLY A 157 5.38 29.68 23.73
C GLY A 157 4.48 28.95 22.73
N SER A 158 3.26 29.43 22.49
CA SER A 158 2.33 28.78 21.55
C SER A 158 2.60 29.11 20.07
N GLN A 159 3.35 30.19 19.80
CA GLN A 159 3.63 30.67 18.45
C GLN A 159 4.41 29.65 17.59
N TRP A 160 5.33 28.90 18.18
CA TRP A 160 6.06 27.87 17.44
C TRP A 160 5.14 26.73 16.99
N ILE A 161 4.14 26.35 17.80
CA ILE A 161 3.18 25.29 17.46
C ILE A 161 2.38 25.71 16.22
N TYR A 162 1.84 26.93 16.20
CA TYR A 162 1.09 27.42 15.04
C TYR A 162 1.95 27.49 13.78
N SER A 163 3.18 27.99 13.91
CA SER A 163 4.12 28.08 12.78
C SER A 163 4.50 26.71 12.25
N TYR A 164 4.73 25.74 13.15
CA TYR A 164 5.08 24.37 12.79
C TYR A 164 3.90 23.62 12.14
N VAL A 165 2.69 23.77 12.68
CA VAL A 165 1.47 23.19 12.09
C VAL A 165 1.18 23.80 10.72
N ALA A 166 1.33 25.11 10.56
CA ALA A 166 1.19 25.75 9.25
C ALA A 166 2.23 25.21 8.24
N GLY A 167 3.48 25.07 8.67
CA GLY A 167 4.54 24.47 7.86
C GLY A 167 4.26 23.03 7.48
N SER A 168 3.76 22.21 8.41
CA SER A 168 3.46 20.80 8.16
C SER A 168 2.28 20.61 7.21
N VAL A 169 1.30 21.52 7.19
CA VAL A 169 0.23 21.54 6.17
C VAL A 169 0.81 21.79 4.76
N VAL A 170 1.75 22.73 4.62
CA VAL A 170 2.41 22.99 3.34
C VAL A 170 3.20 21.77 2.89
N VAL A 171 3.99 21.17 3.79
CA VAL A 171 4.74 19.94 3.51
C VAL A 171 3.81 18.80 3.11
N ALA A 172 2.69 18.63 3.81
CA ALA A 172 1.69 17.63 3.46
C ALA A 172 1.14 17.83 2.05
N GLY A 173 0.81 19.07 1.68
CA GLY A 173 0.38 19.42 0.33
C GLY A 173 1.42 19.07 -0.74
N ILE A 174 2.70 19.35 -0.47
CA ILE A 174 3.81 18.99 -1.37
C ILE A 174 3.92 17.47 -1.49
N VAL A 175 3.93 16.73 -0.38
CA VAL A 175 4.02 15.26 -0.39
C VAL A 175 2.89 14.65 -1.21
N VAL A 176 1.64 15.07 -0.97
CA VAL A 176 0.48 14.55 -1.70
C VAL A 176 0.54 14.92 -3.20
N PHE A 177 1.02 16.12 -3.53
CA PHE A 177 1.26 16.52 -4.91
C PHE A 177 2.28 15.61 -5.59
N PHE A 178 3.41 15.31 -4.95
CA PHE A 178 4.43 14.41 -5.49
C PHE A 178 3.92 12.97 -5.63
N LEU A 179 3.22 12.44 -4.63
CA LEU A 179 2.63 11.08 -4.70
C LEU A 179 1.60 10.98 -5.83
N ARG A 180 0.85 12.05 -6.11
CA ARG A 180 -0.08 12.10 -7.24
C ARG A 180 0.65 12.20 -8.58
N MET A 181 1.79 12.89 -8.63
CA MET A 181 2.60 13.03 -9.83
C MET A 181 3.36 11.75 -10.18
N PHE A 182 3.77 10.97 -9.18
CA PHE A 182 4.52 9.74 -9.33
C PHE A 182 3.76 8.55 -8.71
N PRO A 183 2.61 8.16 -9.28
CA PRO A 183 1.85 7.00 -8.79
C PRO A 183 2.67 5.72 -8.89
N ASN A 184 2.36 4.73 -8.06
CA ASN A 184 3.12 3.48 -7.98
C ASN A 184 3.16 2.75 -9.34
N LYS A 185 4.34 2.78 -9.97
CA LYS A 185 4.59 2.21 -11.29
C LYS A 185 4.30 0.71 -11.34
N GLY A 186 4.66 -0.03 -10.28
CA GLY A 186 4.42 -1.47 -10.21
C GLY A 186 2.92 -1.83 -10.24
N LEU A 187 2.08 -1.01 -9.59
CA LEU A 187 0.63 -1.20 -9.63
C LEU A 187 0.04 -0.82 -10.99
N GLN A 188 0.49 0.29 -11.59
CA GLN A 188 0.04 0.71 -12.92
C GLN A 188 0.41 -0.33 -13.99
N GLU A 189 1.67 -0.77 -14.03
CA GLU A 189 2.13 -1.80 -14.96
C GLU A 189 1.33 -3.10 -14.83
N SER A 190 0.99 -3.48 -13.61
CA SER A 190 0.19 -4.69 -13.36
C SER A 190 -1.26 -4.55 -13.86
N ILE A 191 -1.84 -3.36 -13.77
CA ILE A 191 -3.20 -3.07 -14.27
C ILE A 191 -3.21 -3.01 -15.80
N ASP A 192 -2.25 -2.29 -16.40
CA ASP A 192 -2.16 -2.11 -17.84
C ASP A 192 -1.93 -3.44 -18.55
N PHE A 193 -1.02 -4.25 -18.02
CA PHE A 193 -0.75 -5.58 -18.53
C PHE A 193 -1.96 -6.53 -18.45
N LEU A 194 -2.77 -6.46 -17.37
CA LEU A 194 -4.01 -7.24 -17.30
C LEU A 194 -5.10 -6.71 -18.23
N ARG A 195 -5.06 -5.44 -18.63
CA ARG A 195 -6.00 -4.86 -19.60
C ARG A 195 -5.71 -5.37 -21.00
N GLU A 196 -4.44 -5.39 -21.40
CA GLU A 196 -3.99 -5.95 -22.70
C GLU A 196 -4.50 -7.39 -22.88
N LEU A 197 -4.36 -8.25 -21.86
CA LEU A 197 -4.85 -9.64 -21.90
C LEU A 197 -6.37 -9.80 -22.07
N LYS A 198 -7.15 -8.75 -21.80
CA LYS A 198 -8.61 -8.76 -21.98
C LYS A 198 -9.01 -8.35 -23.40
N GLU A 199 -8.22 -7.47 -24.03
CA GLU A 199 -8.48 -6.96 -25.38
C GLU A 199 -8.09 -7.95 -26.48
N GLU A 200 -7.20 -8.92 -26.19
CA GLU A 200 -6.85 -10.02 -27.10
C GLU A 200 -7.86 -11.20 -27.12
N LYS A 201 -9.02 -11.05 -26.47
CA LYS A 201 -10.12 -12.06 -26.46
C LYS A 201 -11.33 -11.58 -27.24
#